data_AF-A0A5B0E2Y8-F1
#
_entry.id   AF-A0A5B0E2Y8-F1
#
_cell.length_a   1.000
_cell.length_b   1.000
_cell.length_c   1.000
_cell.angle_alpha   90.00
_cell.angle_beta   90.00
_cell.angle_gamma   90.00
#
_symmetry.space_group_name_H-M   'P 1'
#
loop_
_entity.id
_entity.type
_entity.pdbx_description
1 polymer ?
#
loop_
_entity_poly.entity_id
_entity_poly.type
_entity_poly.pdbx_seq_one_letter_code
_entity_poly.pdbx_strand_id
1 'polypeptide(L)'
;MAFNEGSASPAELVAEIRRIFQASWVELGGMLDRSEKMVRKIAKGETSGESYREALLEILRQGRVVHRPPRRRRKDGSLVKVRAKNDAKDPLVTPVEHAIEPEEAEGAGEVSAADKQKAAKEGTEGRTAPKRPRRRFKRETTVFPDGGRQHKIEMPKGKKTKGHAQGMGAILDTFRRVAKGQKAGDKRVKVSVVFDMGNGETRRVEIGSHAGYHSSDILADVRKLHGGDVEGWINDQVRERYTDFDPVDFSIIQAEIQVFDAARSKAERKDLDEQDARRWNRDRHGRRLIEPAPMANRRSRARKRNRDKP
;
A
#
# COMPACT_ATOMS: atom_id res chain seq x y z
N MET A 1 -35.43 7.48 5.86
CA MET A 1 -35.07 8.83 5.39
C MET A 1 -33.70 8.73 4.74
N ALA A 2 -33.53 9.25 3.53
CA ALA A 2 -32.21 9.29 2.89
C ALA A 2 -31.31 10.29 3.64
N PHE A 3 -30.06 9.91 3.90
CA PHE A 3 -29.08 10.79 4.53
C PHE A 3 -28.77 11.97 3.59
N ASN A 4 -28.96 13.20 4.07
CA ASN A 4 -28.64 14.41 3.29
C ASN A 4 -27.25 14.91 3.64
N GLU A 5 -26.28 14.63 2.76
CA GLU A 5 -24.87 15.01 2.95
C GLU A 5 -24.64 16.51 3.12
N GLY A 6 -25.45 17.36 2.46
CA GLY A 6 -25.27 18.81 2.44
C GLY A 6 -25.65 19.49 3.75
N SER A 7 -26.61 18.93 4.49
CA SER A 7 -27.07 19.48 5.78
C SER A 7 -26.53 18.73 6.99
N ALA A 8 -25.89 17.58 6.79
CA ALA A 8 -25.37 16.77 7.89
C ALA A 8 -24.27 17.52 8.66
N SER A 9 -24.31 17.44 9.98
CA SER A 9 -23.23 17.89 10.85
C SER A 9 -21.98 16.99 10.68
N PRO A 10 -20.77 17.48 11.01
CA PRO A 10 -19.56 16.64 10.99
C PRO A 10 -19.66 15.41 11.91
N ALA A 11 -20.42 15.51 13.01
CA ALA A 11 -20.70 14.38 13.89
C ALA A 11 -21.54 13.29 13.19
N GLU A 12 -22.59 13.68 12.47
CA GLU A 12 -23.43 12.79 11.68
C GLU A 12 -22.65 12.17 10.52
N LEU A 13 -21.80 12.95 9.83
CA LEU A 13 -20.91 12.42 8.79
C LEU A 13 -19.98 11.33 9.35
N VAL A 14 -19.37 11.57 10.51
CA VAL A 14 -18.51 10.56 11.15
C VAL A 14 -19.30 9.31 11.54
N ALA A 15 -20.52 9.46 12.07
CA ALA A 15 -21.38 8.34 12.41
C ALA A 15 -21.77 7.52 11.16
N GLU A 16 -22.12 8.20 10.07
CA GLU A 16 -22.55 7.59 8.83
C GLU A 16 -21.40 6.86 8.13
N ILE A 17 -20.21 7.47 8.06
CA ILE A 17 -19.00 6.81 7.55
C ILE A 17 -18.71 5.52 8.34
N ARG A 18 -18.80 5.57 9.68
CA ARG A 18 -18.57 4.37 10.51
C ARG A 18 -19.62 3.30 10.26
N ARG A 19 -20.87 3.69 10.03
CA ARG A 19 -21.98 2.77 9.74
C ARG A 19 -21.78 2.09 8.39
N ILE A 20 -21.47 2.86 7.34
CA ILE A 20 -21.32 2.35 5.97
C ILE A 20 -20.03 1.54 5.84
N PHE A 21 -18.88 2.10 6.19
CA PHE A 21 -17.58 1.47 5.91
C PHE A 21 -17.09 0.55 7.03
N GLN A 22 -17.85 0.41 8.12
CA GLN A 22 -17.45 -0.30 9.33
C GLN A 22 -16.06 0.14 9.84
N ALA A 23 -15.76 1.43 9.66
CA ALA A 23 -14.45 1.99 9.95
C ALA A 23 -14.22 2.14 11.46
N SER A 24 -13.04 1.73 11.92
CA SER A 24 -12.61 1.97 13.30
C SER A 24 -12.18 3.42 13.51
N TRP A 25 -12.17 3.88 14.76
CA TRP A 25 -11.70 5.22 15.10
C TRP A 25 -10.25 5.48 14.70
N VAL A 26 -9.42 4.45 14.76
CA VAL A 26 -8.01 4.51 14.37
C VAL A 26 -7.88 4.66 12.86
N GLU A 27 -8.68 3.94 12.08
CA GLU A 27 -8.69 4.06 10.61
C GLU A 27 -9.17 5.44 10.18
N LEU A 28 -10.27 5.95 10.74
CA LEU A 28 -10.75 7.29 10.44
C LEU A 28 -9.76 8.37 10.84
N GLY A 29 -9.12 8.23 12.00
CA GLY A 29 -8.02 9.11 12.39
C GLY A 29 -6.90 9.07 11.35
N GLY A 30 -6.48 7.88 10.94
CA GLY A 30 -5.44 7.68 9.93
C GLY A 30 -5.77 8.32 8.58
N MET A 31 -7.01 8.17 8.09
CA MET A 31 -7.47 8.79 6.84
C MET A 31 -7.39 10.31 6.89
N LEU A 32 -7.81 10.90 8.01
CA LEU A 32 -7.82 12.35 8.22
C LEU A 32 -6.44 12.91 8.63
N ASP A 33 -5.42 12.06 8.78
CA ASP A 33 -4.11 12.41 9.35
C ASP A 33 -4.21 13.04 10.75
N ARG A 34 -5.06 12.44 11.60
CA ARG A 34 -5.39 12.91 12.96
C ARG A 34 -5.47 11.75 13.95
N SER A 35 -5.41 12.08 15.24
CA SER A 35 -5.56 11.07 16.29
C SER A 35 -7.00 10.55 16.36
N GLU A 36 -7.18 9.27 16.71
CA GLU A 36 -8.51 8.70 16.98
C GLU A 36 -9.30 9.49 18.03
N LYS A 37 -8.61 10.07 19.03
CA LYS A 37 -9.22 10.87 20.09
C LYS A 37 -9.91 12.11 19.52
N MET A 38 -9.29 12.75 18.52
CA MET A 38 -9.84 13.92 17.85
C MET A 38 -11.11 13.55 17.09
N VAL A 39 -11.09 12.45 16.33
CA VAL A 39 -12.28 11.97 15.60
C VAL A 39 -13.43 11.63 16.56
N ARG A 40 -13.12 11.02 17.71
CA ARG A 40 -14.12 10.77 18.77
C ARG A 40 -14.73 12.05 19.34
N LYS A 41 -13.95 13.14 19.46
CA LYS A 41 -14.49 14.44 19.90
C LYS A 41 -15.49 15.03 18.91
N ILE A 42 -15.19 14.94 17.61
CA ILE A 42 -16.12 15.35 16.55
C ILE A 42 -17.40 14.53 16.63
N ALA A 43 -17.28 13.20 16.72
CA ALA A 43 -18.44 12.31 16.78
C ALA A 43 -19.34 12.57 18.00
N LYS A 44 -18.79 13.04 19.11
CA LYS A 44 -19.54 13.40 20.33
C LYS A 44 -20.10 14.82 20.32
N GLY A 45 -19.76 15.63 19.32
CA GLY A 45 -20.10 17.06 19.30
C GLY A 45 -19.29 17.91 20.29
N GLU A 46 -18.22 17.38 20.91
CA GLU A 46 -17.33 18.15 21.80
C GLU A 46 -16.53 19.23 21.03
N THR A 47 -16.42 19.09 19.71
CA THR A 47 -15.80 20.06 18.80
C THR A 47 -16.61 20.13 17.53
N SER A 48 -16.72 21.32 16.90
CA SER A 48 -17.51 21.49 15.67
C SER A 48 -17.10 20.54 14.55
N GLY A 49 -15.80 20.29 14.38
CA GLY A 49 -15.27 19.41 13.34
C GLY A 49 -15.37 19.98 11.92
N GLU A 50 -15.75 21.24 11.78
CA GLU A 50 -16.08 21.85 10.48
C GLU A 50 -14.88 21.88 9.51
N SER A 51 -13.66 22.05 10.03
CA SER A 51 -12.43 21.97 9.23
C SER A 51 -12.19 20.59 8.58
N TYR A 52 -12.96 19.57 8.95
CA TYR A 52 -12.87 18.22 8.43
C TYR A 52 -14.01 17.87 7.48
N ARG A 53 -15.00 18.75 7.28
CA ARG A 53 -16.21 18.46 6.50
C ARG A 53 -15.88 17.94 5.11
N GLU A 54 -15.02 18.65 4.38
CA GLU A 54 -14.62 18.27 3.01
C GLU A 54 -14.03 16.86 2.97
N ALA A 55 -13.04 16.57 3.82
CA ALA A 55 -12.43 15.26 3.92
C ALA A 55 -13.41 14.15 4.36
N LEU A 56 -14.39 14.46 5.22
CA LEU A 56 -15.43 13.52 5.63
C LEU A 56 -16.38 13.21 4.47
N LEU A 57 -16.77 14.22 3.68
CA LEU A 57 -17.59 14.02 2.48
C LEU A 57 -16.84 13.19 1.43
N GLU A 58 -15.55 13.39 1.27
CA GLU A 58 -14.73 12.56 0.37
C GLU A 58 -14.67 11.10 0.81
N ILE A 59 -14.48 10.84 2.10
CA ILE A 59 -14.53 9.46 2.61
C ILE A 59 -15.92 8.88 2.35
N LEU A 60 -16.98 9.64 2.57
CA LEU A 60 -18.35 9.16 2.37
C LEU A 60 -18.61 8.80 0.89
N ARG A 61 -18.12 9.62 -0.05
CA ARG A 61 -18.36 9.47 -1.49
C ARG A 61 -17.41 8.49 -2.18
N GLN A 62 -16.14 8.48 -1.77
CA GLN A 62 -15.05 7.80 -2.48
C GLN A 62 -14.35 6.75 -1.63
N GLY A 63 -14.62 6.69 -0.32
CA GLY A 63 -13.92 5.79 0.60
C GLY A 63 -12.46 6.18 0.87
N ARG A 64 -12.03 7.37 0.45
CA ARG A 64 -10.67 7.91 0.68
C ARG A 64 -10.69 9.43 0.82
N VAL A 65 -9.63 9.97 1.43
CA VAL A 65 -9.41 11.43 1.52
C VAL A 65 -8.47 11.85 0.40
N VAL A 66 -8.92 12.79 -0.42
CA VAL A 66 -8.11 13.46 -1.45
C VAL A 66 -7.56 14.77 -0.87
N HIS A 67 -8.43 15.58 -0.26
CA HIS A 67 -8.05 16.85 0.36
C HIS A 67 -7.82 16.67 1.86
N ARG A 68 -6.53 16.68 2.23
CA ARG A 68 -6.15 16.53 3.64
C ARG A 68 -6.53 17.77 4.45
N PRO A 69 -7.17 17.60 5.62
CA PRO A 69 -7.53 18.71 6.49
C PRO A 69 -6.30 19.53 6.89
N PRO A 70 -6.34 20.88 6.77
CA PRO A 70 -5.20 21.72 7.10
C PRO A 70 -4.83 21.60 8.57
N ARG A 71 -3.52 21.65 8.86
CA ARG A 71 -3.03 21.68 10.24
C ARG A 71 -3.12 23.11 10.78
N ARG A 72 -3.34 23.24 12.10
CA ARG A 72 -3.44 24.54 12.76
C ARG A 72 -2.14 25.31 12.61
N ARG A 73 -2.25 26.57 12.18
CA ARG A 73 -1.13 27.51 12.03
C ARG A 73 -1.18 28.61 13.08
N ARG A 74 -0.03 29.20 13.35
CA ARG A 74 0.13 30.43 14.13
C ARG A 74 -0.09 31.64 13.21
N LYS A 75 -0.14 32.84 13.78
CA LYS A 75 -0.29 34.11 13.04
C LYS A 75 0.83 34.34 12.02
N ASP A 76 2.02 33.79 12.27
CA ASP A 76 3.19 33.82 11.40
C ASP A 76 3.13 32.78 10.25
N GLY A 77 2.05 32.01 10.12
CA GLY A 77 1.91 30.96 9.12
C GLY A 77 2.63 29.65 9.45
N SER A 78 3.43 29.61 10.53
CA SER A 78 4.12 28.39 10.96
C SER A 78 3.17 27.37 11.59
N LEU A 79 3.52 26.08 11.48
CA LEU A 79 2.74 25.01 12.07
C LEU A 79 2.82 25.04 13.60
N VAL A 80 1.67 24.88 14.27
CA VAL A 80 1.62 24.78 15.72
C VAL A 80 2.34 23.51 16.18
N LYS A 81 3.40 23.69 16.97
CA LYS A 81 4.13 22.59 17.62
C LYS A 81 3.23 21.87 18.62
N VAL A 82 3.33 20.54 18.66
CA VAL A 82 2.56 19.68 19.56
C VAL A 82 3.51 19.02 20.55
N ARG A 83 3.03 18.75 21.77
CA ARG A 83 3.80 18.02 22.79
C ARG A 83 4.19 16.66 22.24
N ALA A 84 5.47 16.33 22.36
CA ALA A 84 5.98 15.02 21.98
C ALA A 84 5.48 13.93 22.93
N LYS A 85 5.70 12.66 22.55
CA LYS A 85 5.49 11.54 23.46
C LYS A 85 6.47 11.66 24.64
N ASN A 86 6.08 11.16 25.82
CA ASN A 86 6.99 11.07 26.96
C ASN A 86 8.30 10.37 26.52
N ASP A 87 9.42 10.89 27.03
CA ASP A 87 10.80 10.45 26.74
C ASP A 87 11.34 10.78 25.34
N ALA A 88 10.63 11.57 24.54
CA ALA A 88 11.19 12.12 23.31
C ALA A 88 12.32 13.12 23.65
N LYS A 89 13.40 13.11 22.84
CA LYS A 89 14.54 14.03 22.98
C LYS A 89 14.11 15.49 23.01
N ASP A 90 13.13 15.83 22.17
CA ASP A 90 12.53 17.16 22.12
C ASP A 90 11.11 17.13 22.70
N PRO A 91 10.76 18.03 23.64
CA PRO A 91 9.43 18.06 24.26
C PRO A 91 8.32 18.55 23.32
N LEU A 92 8.70 19.20 22.21
CA LEU A 92 7.80 19.78 21.22
C LEU A 92 8.23 19.35 19.81
N VAL A 93 7.29 18.79 19.05
CA VAL A 93 7.51 18.34 17.67
C VAL A 93 6.66 19.19 16.73
N THR A 94 7.28 19.69 15.66
CA THR A 94 6.54 20.27 14.54
C THR A 94 5.91 19.14 13.74
N PRO A 95 4.58 19.09 13.59
CA PRO A 95 3.95 18.05 12.79
C PRO A 95 4.39 18.13 11.33
N VAL A 96 4.54 16.98 10.68
CA VAL A 96 4.78 16.92 9.24
C VAL A 96 3.48 17.24 8.51
N GLU A 97 3.54 18.17 7.55
CA GLU A 97 2.48 18.39 6.60
C GLU A 97 2.73 17.51 5.39
N HIS A 98 1.77 16.64 5.08
CA HIS A 98 1.81 15.88 3.85
C HIS A 98 1.25 16.79 2.75
N ALA A 99 2.11 17.26 1.84
CA ALA A 99 1.69 18.07 0.71
C ALA A 99 0.61 17.35 -0.10
N ILE A 100 -0.36 18.12 -0.58
CA ILE A 100 -1.32 17.69 -1.60
C ILE A 100 -0.52 17.63 -2.91
N GLU A 101 -0.01 16.45 -3.26
CA GLU A 101 0.51 16.25 -4.62
C GLU A 101 -0.72 15.98 -5.51
N PRO A 102 -1.02 16.84 -6.50
CA PRO A 102 -2.06 16.55 -7.46
C PRO A 102 -1.74 15.21 -8.11
N GLU A 103 -2.76 14.37 -8.27
CA GLU A 103 -2.67 13.10 -9.00
C GLU A 103 -2.13 13.43 -10.40
N GLU A 104 -0.82 13.24 -10.61
CA GLU A 104 -0.21 13.38 -11.93
C GLU A 104 -0.98 12.43 -12.84
N ALA A 105 -1.70 13.00 -13.80
CA ALA A 105 -2.44 12.27 -14.81
C ALA A 105 -1.55 11.16 -15.37
N GLU A 106 -1.98 9.91 -15.18
CA GLU A 106 -1.43 8.77 -15.90
C GLU A 106 -1.75 9.00 -17.38
N GLY A 107 -0.80 9.64 -18.05
CA GLY A 107 -0.87 10.01 -19.46
C GLY A 107 0.53 10.42 -19.84
N ALA A 108 1.38 9.42 -20.11
CA ALA A 108 2.61 9.63 -20.84
C ALA A 108 2.24 10.22 -22.21
N GLY A 109 2.18 11.55 -22.29
CA GLY A 109 2.19 12.26 -23.54
C GLY A 109 3.44 11.84 -24.29
N GLU A 110 3.23 11.08 -25.35
CA GLU A 110 4.18 10.85 -26.41
C GLU A 110 4.73 12.21 -26.83
N VAL A 111 5.95 12.53 -26.40
CA VAL A 111 6.68 13.67 -26.95
C VAL A 111 6.94 13.32 -28.41
N SER A 112 6.26 14.05 -29.28
CA SER A 112 6.28 13.85 -30.73
C SER A 112 7.72 13.80 -31.25
N ALA A 113 7.96 12.98 -32.27
CA ALA A 113 9.27 12.90 -32.93
C ALA A 113 9.76 14.25 -33.47
N ALA A 114 8.88 15.25 -33.62
CA ALA A 114 9.21 16.60 -34.04
C ALA A 114 9.99 17.40 -32.97
N ASP A 115 9.72 17.17 -31.68
CA ASP A 115 10.46 17.84 -30.59
C ASP A 115 11.88 17.28 -30.41
N LYS A 116 12.10 16.02 -30.80
CA LYS A 116 13.44 15.42 -30.81
C LYS A 116 14.36 15.98 -31.89
N GLN A 117 13.81 16.47 -33.01
CA GLN A 117 14.60 17.02 -34.11
C GLN A 117 14.97 18.50 -33.93
N LYS A 118 14.18 19.28 -33.17
CA LYS A 118 14.57 20.65 -32.78
C LYS A 118 15.69 20.69 -31.75
N ALA A 119 15.74 19.73 -30.81
CA ALA A 119 16.80 19.64 -29.80
C ALA A 119 18.18 19.20 -30.35
N ALA A 120 18.25 18.72 -31.60
CA ALA A 120 19.49 18.24 -32.21
C ALA A 120 20.26 19.31 -33.01
N LYS A 121 19.71 20.53 -33.18
CA LYS A 121 20.32 21.59 -33.99
C LYS A 121 20.77 22.84 -33.22
N GLU A 122 20.45 22.98 -31.94
CA GLU A 122 20.98 24.05 -31.10
C GLU A 122 22.02 23.50 -30.12
N GLY A 123 23.26 23.93 -30.33
CA GLY A 123 24.44 23.39 -29.69
C GLY A 123 24.52 23.60 -28.18
N THR A 124 25.10 22.60 -27.53
CA THR A 124 26.23 22.74 -26.57
C THR A 124 26.15 23.83 -25.50
N GLU A 125 25.24 23.70 -24.53
CA GLU A 125 25.50 24.16 -23.16
C GLU A 125 24.90 23.17 -22.15
N GLY A 126 25.69 22.83 -21.14
CA GLY A 126 25.47 21.73 -20.18
C GLY A 126 24.24 21.88 -19.28
N ARG A 127 23.04 21.82 -19.83
CA ARG A 127 21.80 21.70 -19.07
C ARG A 127 21.68 20.26 -18.58
N THR A 128 21.97 20.05 -17.30
CA THR A 128 21.64 18.82 -16.60
C THR A 128 20.14 18.58 -16.78
N ALA A 129 19.77 17.52 -17.52
CA ALA A 129 18.37 17.15 -17.70
C ALA A 129 17.66 17.14 -16.33
N PRO A 130 16.43 17.68 -16.21
CA PRO A 130 15.73 17.71 -14.93
C PRO A 130 15.64 16.28 -14.39
N LYS A 131 16.26 16.05 -13.24
CA LYS A 131 16.21 14.74 -12.58
C LYS A 131 14.75 14.43 -12.30
N ARG A 132 14.20 13.43 -12.97
CA ARG A 132 12.82 12.97 -12.74
C ARG A 132 12.62 12.78 -11.23
N PRO A 133 11.49 13.26 -10.67
CA PRO A 133 11.23 13.13 -9.24
C PRO A 133 11.31 11.65 -8.84
N ARG A 134 12.08 11.37 -7.79
CA ARG A 134 12.26 10.00 -7.30
C ARG A 134 10.98 9.58 -6.58
N ARG A 135 10.39 8.45 -6.97
CA ARG A 135 9.25 7.84 -6.26
C ARG A 135 9.57 7.74 -4.76
N ARG A 136 8.73 8.36 -3.93
CA ARG A 136 8.81 8.29 -2.47
C ARG A 136 7.88 7.19 -1.97
N PHE A 137 8.11 6.73 -0.74
CA PHE A 137 7.17 5.83 -0.10
C PHE A 137 5.83 6.55 0.12
N LYS A 138 4.75 5.97 -0.40
CA LYS A 138 3.38 6.45 -0.24
C LYS A 138 2.48 5.27 0.12
N ARG A 139 1.57 5.49 1.06
CA ARG A 139 0.54 4.52 1.41
C ARG A 139 -0.82 5.20 1.30
N GLU A 140 -1.70 4.55 0.58
CA GLU A 140 -3.08 4.95 0.41
C GLU A 140 -4.00 3.80 0.82
N THR A 141 -5.17 4.13 1.32
CA THR A 141 -6.15 3.14 1.77
C THR A 141 -7.53 3.62 1.37
N THR A 142 -8.18 2.83 0.53
CA THR A 142 -9.58 3.01 0.15
C THR A 142 -10.41 2.03 0.97
N VAL A 143 -11.47 2.52 1.60
CA VAL A 143 -12.47 1.68 2.27
C VAL A 143 -13.70 1.51 1.41
N PHE A 144 -14.30 0.33 1.48
CA PHE A 144 -15.50 -0.01 0.72
C PHE A 144 -16.70 -0.24 1.65
N PRO A 145 -17.94 0.00 1.18
CA PRO A 145 -19.16 -0.15 1.99
C PRO A 145 -19.42 -1.56 2.53
N ASP A 146 -18.84 -2.59 1.93
CA ASP A 146 -18.90 -3.99 2.40
C ASP A 146 -17.91 -4.26 3.56
N GLY A 147 -17.21 -3.23 4.04
CA GLY A 147 -16.08 -3.38 4.95
C GLY A 147 -14.84 -3.92 4.25
N GLY A 148 -14.78 -3.94 2.92
CA GLY A 148 -13.55 -4.18 2.17
C GLY A 148 -12.54 -3.04 2.36
N ARG A 149 -11.25 -3.35 2.20
CA ARG A 149 -10.17 -2.34 2.17
C ARG A 149 -9.25 -2.62 1.00
N GLN A 150 -8.79 -1.59 0.30
CA GLN A 150 -7.71 -1.70 -0.67
C GLN A 150 -6.57 -0.79 -0.23
N HIS A 151 -5.41 -1.39 0.02
CA HIS A 151 -4.20 -0.66 0.38
C HIS A 151 -3.28 -0.59 -0.84
N LYS A 152 -3.04 0.62 -1.34
CA LYS A 152 -2.03 0.89 -2.37
C LYS A 152 -0.76 1.37 -1.66
N ILE A 153 0.33 0.64 -1.84
CA ILE A 153 1.63 0.94 -1.24
C ILE A 153 2.62 1.15 -2.37
N GLU A 154 3.08 2.37 -2.55
CA GLU A 154 4.09 2.73 -3.54
C GLU A 154 5.44 2.93 -2.85
N MET A 155 6.51 2.52 -3.51
CA MET A 155 7.86 2.58 -2.95
C MET A 155 8.93 2.86 -4.01
N PRO A 156 10.13 3.32 -3.60
CA PRO A 156 11.22 3.59 -4.52
C PRO A 156 11.79 2.30 -5.10
N LYS A 157 12.26 2.35 -6.34
CA LYS A 157 12.95 1.24 -7.03
C LYS A 157 14.17 0.68 -6.28
N GLY A 158 14.84 1.48 -5.47
CA GLY A 158 16.08 1.05 -4.81
C GLY A 158 15.79 0.14 -3.61
N LYS A 159 16.10 -1.16 -3.72
CA LYS A 159 15.90 -2.16 -2.64
C LYS A 159 16.53 -1.76 -1.30
N LYS A 160 17.70 -1.10 -1.33
CA LYS A 160 18.43 -0.62 -0.14
C LYS A 160 17.94 0.72 0.42
N THR A 161 16.92 1.33 -0.19
CA THR A 161 16.44 2.65 0.27
C THR A 161 15.54 2.51 1.48
N LYS A 162 15.58 3.50 2.39
CA LYS A 162 14.68 3.56 3.56
C LYS A 162 13.20 3.47 3.16
N GLY A 163 12.82 4.10 2.05
CA GLY A 163 11.44 4.06 1.54
C GLY A 163 11.00 2.67 1.09
N HIS A 164 11.90 1.86 0.53
CA HIS A 164 11.60 0.47 0.16
C HIS A 164 11.40 -0.40 1.39
N ALA A 165 12.28 -0.27 2.40
CA ALA A 165 12.11 -0.94 3.68
C ALA A 165 10.81 -0.53 4.40
N GLN A 166 10.42 0.75 4.33
CA GLN A 166 9.13 1.23 4.83
C GLN A 166 7.95 0.63 4.05
N GLY A 167 8.09 0.48 2.73
CA GLY A 167 7.14 -0.24 1.86
C GLY A 167 6.89 -1.67 2.32
N MET A 168 7.95 -2.46 2.44
CA MET A 168 7.88 -3.86 2.89
C MET A 168 7.33 -3.99 4.31
N GLY A 169 7.76 -3.10 5.22
CA GLY A 169 7.19 -3.01 6.57
C GLY A 169 5.70 -2.70 6.57
N ALA A 170 5.24 -1.80 5.70
CA ALA A 170 3.83 -1.45 5.58
C ALA A 170 2.97 -2.60 5.02
N ILE A 171 3.51 -3.41 4.11
CA ILE A 171 2.88 -4.64 3.62
C ILE A 171 2.74 -5.63 4.80
N LEU A 172 3.84 -5.91 5.50
CA LEU A 172 3.87 -6.84 6.63
C LEU A 172 2.89 -6.43 7.74
N ASP A 173 2.86 -5.13 8.08
CA ASP A 173 1.95 -4.60 9.09
C ASP A 173 0.49 -4.63 8.66
N THR A 174 0.23 -4.57 7.36
CA THR A 174 -1.12 -4.76 6.82
C THR A 174 -1.55 -6.21 7.02
N PHE A 175 -0.70 -7.18 6.69
CA PHE A 175 -0.96 -8.59 6.97
C PHE A 175 -1.20 -8.84 8.47
N ARG A 176 -0.34 -8.33 9.35
CA ARG A 176 -0.53 -8.45 10.81
C ARG A 176 -1.88 -7.90 11.28
N ARG A 177 -2.30 -6.75 10.75
CA ARG A 177 -3.59 -6.14 11.10
C ARG A 177 -4.77 -6.98 10.62
N VAL A 178 -4.72 -7.44 9.38
CA VAL A 178 -5.78 -8.31 8.83
C VAL A 178 -5.87 -9.60 9.64
N ALA A 179 -4.75 -10.25 9.94
CA ALA A 179 -4.70 -11.48 10.72
C ALA A 179 -5.36 -11.32 12.11
N LYS A 180 -5.17 -10.18 12.79
CA LYS A 180 -5.88 -9.89 14.06
C LYS A 180 -7.40 -9.80 13.88
N GLY A 181 -7.87 -9.32 12.73
CA GLY A 181 -9.29 -9.23 12.38
C GLY A 181 -9.93 -10.55 11.93
N GLN A 182 -9.14 -11.57 11.58
CA GLN A 182 -9.64 -12.87 11.08
C GLN A 182 -10.40 -13.70 12.13
N LYS A 183 -10.30 -13.35 13.42
CA LYS A 183 -11.11 -13.97 14.46
C LYS A 183 -12.58 -13.51 14.39
N ALA A 184 -12.81 -12.27 13.95
CA ALA A 184 -14.14 -11.66 13.91
C ALA A 184 -14.91 -11.93 12.61
N GLY A 185 -14.21 -12.25 11.51
CA GLY A 185 -14.79 -12.57 10.20
C GLY A 185 -13.83 -13.42 9.36
N ASP A 186 -14.28 -13.96 8.22
CA ASP A 186 -13.38 -14.66 7.28
C ASP A 186 -12.66 -13.64 6.40
N LYS A 187 -11.78 -12.85 7.01
CA LYS A 187 -11.02 -11.81 6.30
C LYS A 187 -9.93 -12.44 5.44
N ARG A 188 -10.01 -12.19 4.14
CA ARG A 188 -9.07 -12.69 3.14
C ARG A 188 -8.36 -11.56 2.43
N VAL A 189 -7.23 -11.89 1.84
CA VAL A 189 -6.34 -10.95 1.19
C VAL A 189 -6.01 -11.41 -0.23
N LYS A 190 -6.16 -10.50 -1.20
CA LYS A 190 -5.57 -10.60 -2.53
C LYS A 190 -4.41 -9.62 -2.62
N VAL A 191 -3.28 -10.07 -3.16
CA VAL A 191 -2.08 -9.26 -3.28
C VAL A 191 -1.74 -9.13 -4.76
N SER A 192 -1.60 -7.90 -5.25
CA SER A 192 -1.00 -7.61 -6.55
C SER A 192 0.29 -6.83 -6.34
N VAL A 193 1.32 -7.15 -7.10
CA VAL A 193 2.63 -6.49 -7.00
C VAL A 193 3.04 -6.01 -8.38
N VAL A 194 3.58 -4.79 -8.47
CA VAL A 194 4.13 -4.23 -9.71
C VAL A 194 5.64 -4.22 -9.61
N PHE A 195 6.29 -4.87 -10.56
CA PHE A 195 7.73 -4.89 -10.74
C PHE A 195 8.16 -3.88 -11.79
N ASP A 196 9.28 -3.21 -11.54
CA ASP A 196 9.97 -2.39 -12.54
C ASP A 196 10.90 -3.27 -13.38
N MET A 197 10.59 -3.45 -14.66
CA MET A 197 11.36 -4.25 -15.60
C MET A 197 12.62 -3.52 -16.11
N GLY A 198 12.72 -2.22 -15.83
CA GLY A 198 13.70 -1.33 -16.43
C GLY A 198 13.15 -0.67 -17.70
N ASN A 199 13.85 0.35 -18.20
CA ASN A 199 13.48 1.09 -19.42
C ASN A 199 12.08 1.73 -19.44
N GLY A 200 11.40 1.83 -18.30
CA GLY A 200 10.04 2.36 -18.19
C GLY A 200 8.95 1.31 -18.29
N GLU A 201 9.30 0.05 -18.52
CA GLU A 201 8.36 -1.06 -18.55
C GLU A 201 8.08 -1.58 -17.13
N THR A 202 6.81 -1.92 -16.86
CA THR A 202 6.39 -2.46 -15.56
C THR A 202 5.51 -3.68 -15.77
N ARG A 203 5.63 -4.66 -14.87
CA ARG A 203 4.81 -5.88 -14.90
C ARG A 203 4.00 -5.98 -13.63
N ARG A 204 2.68 -6.01 -13.75
CA ARG A 204 1.76 -6.32 -12.64
C ARG A 204 1.60 -7.83 -12.54
N VAL A 205 1.74 -8.34 -11.33
CA VAL A 205 1.63 -9.76 -11.00
C VAL A 205 0.64 -9.94 -9.86
N GLU A 206 -0.26 -10.89 -9.99
CA GLU A 206 -1.18 -11.27 -8.93
C GLU A 206 -0.64 -12.46 -8.14
N ILE A 207 -0.64 -12.32 -6.83
CA ILE A 207 -0.17 -13.32 -5.87
C ILE A 207 -1.40 -13.86 -5.15
N GLY A 208 -1.74 -15.10 -5.49
CA GLY A 208 -2.74 -15.89 -4.78
C GLY A 208 -3.85 -16.48 -5.62
N SER A 209 -4.68 -17.28 -4.94
CA SER A 209 -5.86 -17.92 -5.50
C SER A 209 -7.01 -16.92 -5.67
N HIS A 210 -7.94 -17.25 -6.55
CA HIS A 210 -9.13 -16.41 -6.82
C HIS A 210 -9.96 -16.12 -5.55
N ALA A 211 -9.90 -17.03 -4.57
CA ALA A 211 -10.58 -16.92 -3.28
C ALA A 211 -9.82 -16.07 -2.23
N GLY A 212 -8.59 -15.63 -2.51
CA GLY A 212 -7.74 -14.90 -1.58
C GLY A 212 -7.14 -15.78 -0.47
N TYR A 213 -6.06 -15.27 0.14
CA TYR A 213 -5.34 -15.93 1.21
C TYR A 213 -5.81 -15.52 2.60
N HIS A 214 -5.65 -16.41 3.57
CA HIS A 214 -5.63 -15.99 4.96
C HIS A 214 -4.32 -15.27 5.28
N SER A 215 -4.44 -14.10 5.85
CA SER A 215 -3.26 -13.33 6.23
C SER A 215 -2.42 -13.99 7.33
N SER A 216 -3.02 -14.80 8.20
CA SER A 216 -2.29 -15.59 9.21
C SER A 216 -1.40 -16.67 8.59
N ASP A 217 -1.84 -17.29 7.50
CA ASP A 217 -1.03 -18.27 6.77
C ASP A 217 0.15 -17.61 6.08
N ILE A 218 -0.08 -16.47 5.40
CA ILE A 218 1.02 -15.64 4.84
C ILE A 218 2.07 -15.34 5.91
N LEU A 219 1.64 -14.89 7.10
CA LEU A 219 2.56 -14.57 8.19
C LEU A 219 3.30 -15.80 8.73
N ALA A 220 2.64 -16.95 8.76
CA ALA A 220 3.27 -18.21 9.17
C ALA A 220 4.38 -18.60 8.19
N ASP A 221 4.14 -18.48 6.88
CA ASP A 221 5.11 -18.78 5.83
C ASP A 221 6.27 -17.78 5.85
N VAL A 222 5.97 -16.48 5.93
CA VAL A 222 7.00 -15.44 6.08
C VAL A 222 7.91 -15.74 7.27
N ARG A 223 7.35 -16.15 8.41
CA ARG A 223 8.13 -16.48 9.61
C ARG A 223 8.93 -17.78 9.48
N LYS A 224 8.30 -18.86 9.02
CA LYS A 224 8.88 -20.22 9.05
C LYS A 224 9.82 -20.49 7.88
N LEU A 225 9.50 -19.94 6.70
CA LEU A 225 10.13 -20.31 5.42
C LEU A 225 11.02 -19.19 4.88
N HIS A 226 10.76 -17.94 5.25
CA HIS A 226 11.51 -16.77 4.76
C HIS A 226 12.16 -15.96 5.90
N GLY A 227 12.22 -16.48 7.12
CA GLY A 227 12.94 -15.84 8.24
C GLY A 227 12.42 -14.46 8.63
N GLY A 228 11.16 -14.14 8.31
CA GLY A 228 10.56 -12.82 8.53
C GLY A 228 10.60 -11.88 7.32
N ASP A 229 11.19 -12.31 6.20
CA ASP A 229 11.29 -11.50 4.98
C ASP A 229 10.05 -11.66 4.09
N VAL A 230 9.29 -10.56 3.94
CA VAL A 230 8.10 -10.51 3.07
C VAL A 230 8.48 -10.41 1.60
N GLU A 231 9.59 -9.75 1.27
CA GLU A 231 10.03 -9.65 -0.13
C GLU A 231 10.44 -11.05 -0.64
N GLY A 232 11.16 -11.81 0.18
CA GLY A 232 11.46 -13.22 -0.07
C GLY A 232 10.22 -14.07 -0.29
N TRP A 233 9.18 -13.92 0.54
CA TRP A 233 7.90 -14.61 0.35
C TRP A 233 7.21 -14.22 -0.96
N ILE A 234 7.13 -12.92 -1.28
CA ILE A 234 6.57 -12.43 -2.56
C ILE A 234 7.30 -13.06 -3.75
N ASN A 235 8.64 -13.04 -3.73
CA ASN A 235 9.46 -13.56 -4.82
C ASN A 235 9.26 -15.07 -5.00
N ASP A 236 9.14 -15.83 -3.91
CA ASP A 236 8.88 -17.27 -3.96
C ASP A 236 7.51 -17.58 -4.56
N GLN A 237 6.47 -16.86 -4.14
CA GLN A 237 5.11 -17.00 -4.70
C GLN A 237 5.05 -16.67 -6.21
N VAL A 238 5.78 -15.64 -6.63
CA VAL A 238 5.82 -15.24 -8.04
C VAL A 238 6.59 -16.27 -8.88
N ARG A 239 7.73 -16.77 -8.40
CA ARG A 239 8.49 -17.83 -9.09
C ARG A 239 7.71 -19.10 -9.28
N GLU A 240 6.89 -19.46 -8.30
CA GLU A 240 6.04 -20.65 -8.36
C GLU A 240 4.95 -20.53 -9.44
N ARG A 241 4.46 -19.31 -9.70
CA ARG A 241 3.37 -19.05 -10.66
C ARG A 241 3.84 -18.69 -12.06
N TYR A 242 4.97 -18.00 -12.18
CA TYR A 242 5.45 -17.42 -13.43
C TYR A 242 6.85 -17.96 -13.73
N THR A 243 6.94 -18.93 -14.64
CA THR A 243 8.20 -19.59 -15.03
C THR A 243 9.03 -18.77 -16.03
N ASP A 244 8.41 -17.79 -16.68
CA ASP A 244 9.02 -16.86 -17.64
C ASP A 244 9.70 -15.65 -16.98
N PHE A 245 9.57 -15.51 -15.65
CA PHE A 245 9.89 -14.29 -14.93
C PHE A 245 10.63 -14.60 -13.61
N ASP A 246 11.86 -14.11 -13.45
CA ASP A 246 12.54 -14.13 -12.15
C ASP A 246 12.35 -12.80 -11.41
N PRO A 247 11.52 -12.76 -10.34
CA PRO A 247 11.22 -11.54 -9.60
C PRO A 247 12.44 -10.95 -8.86
N VAL A 248 13.50 -11.73 -8.63
CA VAL A 248 14.68 -11.25 -7.89
C VAL A 248 15.50 -10.25 -8.71
N ASP A 249 15.45 -10.35 -10.04
CA ASP A 249 16.15 -9.45 -10.96
C ASP A 249 15.52 -8.05 -11.01
N PHE A 250 14.26 -7.93 -10.58
CA PHE A 250 13.48 -6.71 -10.66
C PHE A 250 13.19 -6.14 -9.28
N SER A 251 12.79 -4.87 -9.23
CA SER A 251 12.45 -4.19 -7.99
C SER A 251 10.96 -3.98 -7.89
N ILE A 252 10.39 -4.27 -6.72
CA ILE A 252 8.99 -4.00 -6.43
C ILE A 252 8.83 -2.50 -6.23
N ILE A 253 7.94 -1.90 -7.01
CA ILE A 253 7.66 -0.46 -6.96
C ILE A 253 6.28 -0.15 -6.39
N GLN A 254 5.37 -1.11 -6.42
CA GLN A 254 4.03 -0.97 -5.87
C GLN A 254 3.50 -2.33 -5.41
N ALA A 255 2.76 -2.32 -4.31
CA ALA A 255 1.94 -3.43 -3.86
C ALA A 255 0.51 -2.94 -3.61
N GLU A 256 -0.46 -3.69 -4.10
CA GLU A 256 -1.88 -3.47 -3.89
C GLU A 256 -2.44 -4.66 -3.11
N ILE A 257 -3.01 -4.38 -1.95
CA ILE A 257 -3.52 -5.39 -1.02
C ILE A 257 -5.00 -5.16 -0.85
N GLN A 258 -5.82 -6.03 -1.43
CA GLN A 258 -7.27 -6.02 -1.26
C GLN A 258 -7.66 -6.96 -0.13
N VAL A 259 -8.35 -6.44 0.86
CA VAL A 259 -8.90 -7.13 2.03
C VAL A 259 -10.40 -7.16 1.88
N PHE A 260 -11.01 -8.34 2.04
CA PHE A 260 -12.46 -8.52 1.97
C PHE A 260 -12.89 -9.60 2.97
N ASP A 261 -14.18 -9.63 3.31
CA ASP A 261 -14.76 -10.75 4.06
C ASP A 261 -15.31 -11.77 3.05
N ALA A 262 -14.91 -13.04 3.18
CA ALA A 262 -15.48 -14.09 2.34
C ALA A 262 -16.90 -14.41 2.83
N ALA A 263 -17.90 -14.28 1.94
CA ALA A 263 -19.26 -14.71 2.21
C ALA A 263 -19.34 -16.25 2.19
N ARG A 264 -18.88 -16.90 3.25
CA ARG A 264 -18.96 -18.36 3.46
C ARG A 264 -19.53 -18.66 4.83
N SER A 265 -20.21 -19.80 4.94
CA SER A 265 -20.70 -20.26 6.23
C SER A 265 -19.54 -20.66 7.14
N LYS A 266 -19.76 -20.60 8.46
CA LYS A 266 -18.77 -21.03 9.46
C LYS A 266 -18.42 -22.52 9.32
N ALA A 267 -19.36 -23.34 8.83
CA ALA A 267 -19.15 -24.77 8.60
C ALA A 267 -18.20 -25.00 7.41
N GLU A 268 -18.47 -24.39 6.25
CA GLU A 268 -17.57 -24.46 5.09
C GLU A 268 -16.17 -23.92 5.39
N ARG A 269 -16.09 -22.88 6.25
CA ARG A 269 -14.81 -22.37 6.76
C ARG A 269 -14.07 -23.44 7.55
N LYS A 270 -14.74 -24.15 8.45
CA LYS A 270 -14.14 -25.19 9.29
C LYS A 270 -13.74 -26.41 8.45
N ASP A 271 -14.53 -26.78 7.46
CA ASP A 271 -14.23 -27.92 6.59
C ASP A 271 -13.02 -27.65 5.70
N LEU A 272 -12.91 -26.45 5.13
CA LEU A 272 -11.69 -26.04 4.40
C LEU A 272 -10.49 -25.85 5.33
N ASP A 273 -10.73 -25.43 6.58
CA ASP A 273 -9.69 -25.37 7.59
C ASP A 273 -9.16 -26.77 7.93
N GLU A 274 -10.04 -27.76 8.01
CA GLU A 274 -9.73 -29.18 8.26
C GLU A 274 -9.10 -29.87 7.04
N GLN A 275 -9.50 -29.50 5.82
CA GLN A 275 -8.96 -30.03 4.55
C GLN A 275 -7.60 -29.42 4.16
N ASP A 276 -7.07 -28.46 4.92
CA ASP A 276 -5.77 -27.79 4.70
C ASP A 276 -5.56 -27.19 3.29
N ALA A 277 -6.64 -27.04 2.50
CA ALA A 277 -6.68 -26.46 1.15
C ALA A 277 -6.38 -24.94 1.11
N ARG A 278 -5.89 -24.38 2.23
CA ARG A 278 -5.60 -22.96 2.45
C ARG A 278 -4.26 -22.53 1.89
N ARG A 279 -3.34 -23.48 1.70
CA ARG A 279 -1.98 -23.24 1.20
C ARG A 279 -1.89 -23.72 -0.23
N TRP A 280 -1.54 -22.82 -1.14
CA TRP A 280 -1.22 -23.25 -2.49
C TRP A 280 0.05 -24.10 -2.43
N ASN A 281 -0.04 -25.34 -2.93
CA ASN A 281 1.07 -26.28 -3.08
C ASN A 281 1.90 -26.54 -1.80
N ARG A 282 1.36 -26.39 -0.58
CA ARG A 282 2.09 -26.77 0.65
C ARG A 282 1.25 -27.54 1.64
N ASP A 283 1.89 -28.47 2.32
CA ASP A 283 1.30 -29.25 3.41
C ASP A 283 1.31 -28.47 4.75
N ARG A 284 0.75 -29.11 5.79
CA ARG A 284 0.72 -28.61 7.17
C ARG A 284 2.10 -28.25 7.73
N HIS A 285 3.14 -28.96 7.27
CA HIS A 285 4.54 -28.82 7.67
C HIS A 285 5.30 -27.80 6.81
N GLY A 286 4.66 -27.17 5.82
CA GLY A 286 5.28 -26.21 4.91
C GLY A 286 6.13 -26.86 3.81
N ARG A 287 6.02 -28.18 3.63
CA ARG A 287 6.65 -28.91 2.54
C ARG A 287 5.83 -28.70 1.28
N ARG A 288 6.51 -28.61 0.13
CA ARG A 288 5.86 -28.44 -1.15
C ARG A 288 5.12 -29.72 -1.55
N LEU A 289 3.85 -29.60 -1.95
CA LEU A 289 3.04 -30.68 -2.50
C LEU A 289 3.41 -30.97 -3.97
N ILE A 290 3.92 -29.96 -4.67
CA ILE A 290 4.45 -30.05 -6.03
C ILE A 290 5.84 -29.41 -6.02
N GLU A 291 6.88 -30.18 -6.36
CA GLU A 291 8.21 -29.60 -6.57
C GLU A 291 8.21 -28.77 -7.85
N PRO A 292 8.73 -27.53 -7.84
CA PRO A 292 8.90 -26.78 -9.08
C PRO A 292 9.86 -27.55 -9.99
N ALA A 293 9.59 -27.55 -11.29
CA ALA A 293 10.40 -28.25 -12.28
C ALA A 293 11.90 -27.94 -12.07
N PRO A 294 12.78 -28.97 -12.04
CA PRO A 294 14.20 -28.76 -11.85
C PRO A 294 14.74 -27.83 -12.93
N MET A 295 15.46 -26.80 -12.50
CA MET A 295 16.08 -25.80 -13.39
C MET A 295 17.02 -26.50 -14.38
N ALA A 296 16.64 -26.54 -15.65
CA ALA A 296 17.59 -26.84 -16.72
C ALA A 296 18.64 -25.71 -16.77
N ASN A 297 19.83 -25.97 -16.21
CA ASN A 297 21.11 -25.30 -16.44
C ASN A 297 21.05 -23.92 -17.16
N ARG A 298 20.50 -22.90 -16.52
CA ARG A 298 20.65 -21.52 -17.00
C ARG A 298 21.91 -20.93 -16.38
N ARG A 299 23.02 -21.16 -17.08
CA ARG A 299 24.31 -20.49 -16.84
C ARG A 299 24.07 -19.03 -16.53
N SER A 300 24.54 -18.61 -15.35
CA SER A 300 24.64 -17.21 -14.94
C SER A 300 25.23 -16.39 -16.09
N ARG A 301 24.42 -15.55 -16.73
CA ARG A 301 24.93 -14.44 -17.54
C ARG A 301 25.44 -13.37 -16.57
N ALA A 302 26.52 -13.71 -15.87
CA ALA A 302 27.37 -12.74 -15.22
C ALA A 302 27.85 -11.78 -16.31
N ARG A 303 27.55 -10.50 -16.10
CA ARG A 303 27.89 -9.39 -17.01
C ARG A 303 29.38 -9.40 -17.29
N LYS A 304 29.77 -9.89 -18.48
CA LYS A 304 31.05 -9.56 -19.11
C LYS A 304 30.95 -8.11 -19.56
N ARG A 305 31.26 -7.16 -18.67
CA ARG A 305 31.48 -5.76 -19.02
C ARG A 305 32.93 -5.39 -18.69
N ASN A 306 33.67 -5.14 -19.75
CA ASN A 306 34.91 -4.36 -19.84
C ASN A 306 36.13 -4.86 -19.04
N ARG A 307 36.81 -5.83 -19.64
CA ARG A 307 38.27 -5.83 -19.71
C ARG A 307 38.59 -6.25 -21.12
N ASP A 308 38.98 -5.29 -21.94
CA ASP A 308 39.69 -5.39 -23.22
C ASP A 308 39.44 -4.07 -23.97
N LYS A 309 40.34 -3.12 -23.73
CA LYS A 309 40.81 -2.24 -24.80
C LYS A 309 42.33 -2.39 -24.83
N PRO A 310 42.94 -2.58 -26.02
CA PRO A 310 44.38 -2.43 -26.18
C PRO A 310 44.80 -0.98 -25.92
#